data_AF-A0A4R3NSB4-F1
#
_entry.id   AF-A0A4R3NSB4-F1
#
_cell.length_a   1.000
_cell.length_b   1.000
_cell.length_c   1.000
_cell.angle_alpha   90.00
_cell.angle_beta   90.00
_cell.angle_gamma   90.00
#
_symmetry.space_group_name_H-M   'P 1'
#
loop_
_entity.id
_entity.type
_entity.pdbx_description
1 polymer ?
#
loop_
_entity_poly.entity_id
_entity_poly.type
_entity_poly.pdbx_seq_one_letter_code
_entity_poly.pdbx_strand_id
1 'polypeptide(L)'
;MKKKIILLVCVLYSSFSMANQNIINKAFADNCNAYLNKEKRISTITLGEQDVFNKRAFFTITLRDGDADTKEISILESVGNEYGRAMFQLMNTAYLSNSNIKITSCSSNKISAASISYK
;
A
#
# COMPACT_ATOMS: atom_id res chain seq x y z
N MET A 1 69.40 1.02 -14.74
CA MET A 1 68.27 0.33 -14.08
C MET A 1 67.76 1.17 -12.91
N LYS A 2 66.56 1.76 -13.03
CA LYS A 2 65.77 2.26 -11.89
C LYS A 2 64.31 1.90 -12.18
N LYS A 3 63.83 0.84 -11.53
CA LYS A 3 62.41 0.43 -11.57
C LYS A 3 61.62 1.47 -10.79
N LYS A 4 60.65 2.13 -11.43
CA LYS A 4 59.60 2.87 -10.73
C LYS A 4 58.31 2.10 -10.91
N ILE A 5 57.91 1.41 -9.84
CA ILE A 5 56.60 0.78 -9.69
C ILE A 5 55.63 1.95 -9.43
N ILE A 6 54.77 2.27 -10.40
CA ILE A 6 53.68 3.22 -10.19
C ILE A 6 52.49 2.42 -9.69
N LEU A 7 52.12 2.71 -8.44
CA LEU A 7 51.03 2.08 -7.72
C LEU A 7 49.68 2.55 -8.27
N LEU A 8 48.81 1.56 -8.44
CA LEU A 8 47.42 1.59 -8.87
C LEU A 8 46.55 2.50 -7.99
N VAL A 9 45.73 3.37 -8.59
CA VAL A 9 44.48 3.83 -7.97
C VAL A 9 43.36 3.67 -8.99
N CYS A 10 42.77 2.48 -9.00
CA CYS A 10 41.45 2.29 -9.59
C CYS A 10 40.44 3.03 -8.72
N VAL A 11 40.15 4.28 -9.08
CA VAL A 11 38.95 4.97 -8.57
C VAL A 11 37.76 4.29 -9.23
N LEU A 12 37.35 3.17 -8.65
CA LEU A 12 36.03 2.59 -8.87
C LEU A 12 35.04 3.60 -8.30
N TYR A 13 34.56 4.51 -9.16
CA TYR A 13 33.31 5.20 -8.93
C TYR A 13 32.22 4.12 -8.93
N SER A 14 31.99 3.51 -7.77
CA SER A 14 30.75 2.81 -7.49
C SER A 14 29.65 3.87 -7.54
N SER A 15 29.02 3.99 -8.70
CA SER A 15 27.76 4.70 -8.88
C SER A 15 26.72 3.97 -8.05
N PHE A 16 26.67 4.30 -6.77
CA PHE A 16 25.55 3.95 -5.91
C PHE A 16 24.31 4.58 -6.55
N SER A 17 23.45 3.72 -7.09
CA SER A 17 22.09 4.10 -7.44
C SER A 17 21.40 4.52 -6.14
N MET A 18 21.31 5.82 -5.90
CA MET A 18 20.35 6.33 -4.93
C MET A 18 18.98 5.94 -5.47
N ALA A 19 18.38 4.91 -4.88
CA ALA A 19 16.97 4.64 -5.07
C ALA A 19 16.25 5.92 -4.67
N ASN A 20 15.74 6.66 -5.66
CA ASN A 20 14.90 7.83 -5.44
C ASN A 20 13.77 7.36 -4.53
N GLN A 21 13.77 7.80 -3.27
CA GLN A 21 12.63 7.61 -2.40
C GLN A 21 11.48 8.36 -3.06
N ASN A 22 10.59 7.62 -3.72
CA ASN A 22 9.32 8.17 -4.18
C ASN A 22 8.54 8.56 -2.92
N ILE A 23 8.56 9.84 -2.57
CA ILE A 23 7.68 10.40 -1.54
C ILE A 23 6.28 10.38 -2.15
N ILE A 24 5.57 9.26 -1.99
CA ILE A 24 4.20 9.08 -2.46
C ILE A 24 3.28 9.83 -1.49
N ASN A 25 3.17 11.16 -1.66
CA ASN A 25 2.08 11.94 -1.08
C ASN A 25 0.82 11.76 -1.94
N LYS A 26 0.29 10.53 -1.97
CA LYS A 26 -0.91 10.20 -2.75
C LYS A 26 -2.13 10.61 -1.93
N ALA A 27 -2.72 11.75 -2.28
CA ALA A 27 -4.08 12.07 -1.89
C ALA A 27 -5.00 11.10 -2.63
N PHE A 28 -5.48 10.06 -1.94
CA PHE A 28 -6.38 9.09 -2.53
C PHE A 28 -7.71 9.76 -2.87
N ALA A 29 -8.19 9.56 -4.09
CA ALA A 29 -9.48 10.07 -4.52
C ALA A 29 -10.60 9.49 -3.63
N ASP A 30 -11.64 10.30 -3.40
CA ASP A 30 -12.76 9.97 -2.53
C ASP A 30 -13.61 8.83 -3.10
N ASN A 31 -13.22 7.59 -2.79
CA ASN A 31 -13.84 6.39 -3.36
C ASN A 31 -14.51 5.50 -2.32
N CYS A 32 -14.29 5.73 -1.02
CA CYS A 32 -14.83 4.83 0.01
C CYS A 32 -16.37 4.86 0.04
N ASN A 33 -16.96 6.06 0.05
CA ASN A 33 -18.40 6.24 0.17
C ASN A 33 -19.18 5.64 -1.02
N ALA A 34 -18.59 5.62 -2.21
CA ALA A 34 -19.19 5.04 -3.41
C ALA A 34 -19.43 3.52 -3.31
N TYR A 35 -18.68 2.84 -2.44
CA TYR A 35 -18.74 1.39 -2.24
C TYR A 35 -19.26 0.99 -0.85
N LEU A 36 -19.80 1.94 -0.08
CA LEU A 36 -20.39 1.68 1.22
C LEU A 36 -21.57 0.70 1.08
N ASN A 37 -21.60 -0.30 1.96
CA ASN A 37 -22.57 -1.39 2.04
C ASN A 37 -22.73 -2.24 0.76
N LYS A 38 -21.84 -2.09 -0.23
CA LYS A 38 -21.79 -2.95 -1.41
C LYS A 38 -20.86 -4.11 -1.15
N GLU A 39 -21.26 -5.30 -1.60
CA GLU A 39 -20.39 -6.47 -1.57
C GLU A 39 -19.53 -6.52 -2.83
N LYS A 40 -18.21 -6.47 -2.65
CA LYS A 40 -17.24 -6.46 -3.74
C LYS A 40 -16.05 -7.33 -3.38
N ARG A 41 -15.36 -7.85 -4.39
CA ARG A 41 -14.11 -8.60 -4.21
C ARG A 41 -12.94 -7.65 -4.26
N ILE A 42 -11.94 -7.90 -3.44
CA ILE A 42 -10.66 -7.21 -3.52
C ILE A 42 -9.95 -7.70 -4.77
N SER A 43 -9.51 -6.77 -5.64
CA SER A 43 -8.70 -7.09 -6.81
C SER A 43 -7.21 -7.00 -6.49
N THR A 44 -6.80 -5.98 -5.74
CA THR A 44 -5.39 -5.78 -5.36
C THR A 44 -5.29 -5.17 -3.97
N ILE A 45 -4.25 -5.54 -3.22
CA ILE A 45 -3.83 -4.89 -1.99
C ILE A 45 -2.46 -4.27 -2.24
N THR A 46 -2.33 -2.96 -2.05
CA THR A 46 -1.08 -2.22 -2.26
C THR A 46 -0.55 -1.72 -0.93
N LEU A 47 0.70 -2.09 -0.60
CA LEU A 47 1.44 -1.57 0.55
C LEU A 47 2.29 -0.37 0.12
N GLY A 48 2.37 0.65 0.97
CA GLY A 48 3.22 1.80 0.75
C GLY A 48 3.77 2.37 2.06
N GLU A 49 4.81 3.19 1.95
CA GLU A 49 5.37 3.94 3.07
C GLU A 49 5.11 5.43 2.84
N GLN A 50 4.57 6.11 3.86
CA GLN A 50 4.45 7.57 3.84
C GLN A 50 5.51 8.17 4.76
N ASP A 51 6.39 8.98 4.18
CA ASP A 51 7.47 9.68 4.89
C ASP A 51 7.06 11.12 5.24
N VAL A 52 6.00 11.25 6.04
CA VAL A 52 5.49 12.55 6.51
C VAL A 52 5.35 12.48 8.03
N PHE A 53 6.30 13.09 8.74
CA PHE A 53 6.32 13.26 10.21
C PHE A 53 6.28 12.00 11.10
N ASN A 54 6.43 10.80 10.53
CA ASN A 54 6.79 9.52 11.16
C ASN A 54 6.55 8.47 10.08
N LYS A 55 7.53 7.63 9.73
CA LYS A 55 7.38 6.58 8.71
C LYS A 55 6.18 5.70 9.06
N ARG A 56 5.07 5.86 8.33
CA ARG A 56 3.83 5.12 8.54
C ARG A 56 3.59 4.24 7.32
N ALA A 57 3.64 2.93 7.53
CA ALA A 57 3.21 1.97 6.53
C ALA A 57 1.69 2.07 6.34
N PHE A 58 1.24 2.46 5.16
CA PHE A 58 -0.18 2.44 4.82
C PHE A 58 -0.46 1.31 3.84
N PHE A 59 -1.72 0.94 3.71
CA PHE A 59 -2.15 0.07 2.65
C PHE A 59 -3.47 0.55 2.05
N THR A 60 -3.66 0.20 0.79
CA THR A 60 -4.87 0.49 0.03
C THR A 60 -5.36 -0.76 -0.66
N ILE A 61 -6.62 -0.74 -1.08
CA ILE A 61 -7.23 -1.80 -1.85
C ILE A 61 -7.85 -1.26 -3.14
N THR A 62 -7.94 -2.09 -4.16
CA THR A 62 -8.87 -1.91 -5.29
C THR A 62 -9.94 -2.99 -5.21
N LEU A 63 -11.16 -2.66 -5.65
CA LEU A 63 -12.28 -3.59 -5.72
C LEU A 63 -12.55 -3.96 -7.18
N ARG A 64 -13.09 -5.15 -7.43
CA ARG A 64 -13.63 -5.51 -8.75
C ARG A 64 -15.02 -4.93 -8.93
N ASP A 65 -15.22 -4.12 -9.97
CA ASP A 65 -16.48 -3.47 -10.30
C ASP A 65 -16.89 -3.75 -11.76
N GLY A 66 -17.50 -4.92 -11.98
CA GLY A 66 -17.75 -5.43 -13.33
C GLY A 66 -16.46 -5.91 -13.97
N ASP A 67 -16.17 -5.44 -15.18
CA ASP A 67 -14.96 -5.79 -15.95
C ASP A 67 -13.77 -4.87 -15.65
N ALA A 68 -13.94 -3.90 -14.74
CA ALA A 68 -12.91 -2.94 -14.35
C ALA A 68 -12.62 -3.00 -12.84
N ASP A 69 -11.44 -2.51 -12.47
CA ASP A 69 -11.08 -2.29 -11.08
C ASP A 69 -11.38 -0.86 -10.65
N THR A 70 -11.75 -0.70 -9.38
CA THR A 70 -11.90 0.63 -8.79
C THR A 70 -10.55 1.31 -8.69
N LYS A 71 -10.58 2.64 -8.57
CA LYS A 71 -9.45 3.38 -8.04
C LYS A 71 -9.10 2.87 -6.63
N GLU A 72 -7.87 3.10 -6.21
CA GLU A 72 -7.41 2.75 -4.86
C GLU A 72 -8.27 3.41 -3.78
N ILE A 73 -8.57 2.63 -2.74
CA ILE A 73 -9.31 3.04 -1.55
C ILE A 73 -8.39 2.86 -0.35
N SER A 74 -8.18 3.94 0.40
CA SER A 74 -7.35 3.92 1.60
C SER A 74 -8.03 3.32 2.80
N ILE A 75 -7.23 2.79 3.72
CA ILE A 75 -7.66 2.37 5.06
C ILE A 75 -7.34 3.48 6.07
N LEU A 76 -8.22 3.68 7.06
CA LEU A 76 -8.15 4.81 7.99
C LEU A 76 -6.77 4.94 8.66
N GLU A 77 -6.24 3.80 9.09
CA GLU A 77 -5.06 3.72 9.93
C GLU A 77 -3.90 2.97 9.27
N SER A 78 -2.70 3.28 9.77
CA SER A 78 -1.44 2.64 9.39
C SER A 78 -1.34 1.20 9.92
N VAL A 79 -0.65 0.33 9.18
CA VAL A 79 -0.32 -1.05 9.61
C VAL A 79 0.61 -1.05 10.84
N GLY A 80 1.16 0.09 11.23
CA GLY A 80 1.93 0.23 12.46
C GLY A 80 1.11 0.15 13.76
N ASN A 81 -0.23 0.30 13.71
CA ASN A 81 -1.10 0.18 14.87
C ASN A 81 -1.99 -1.07 14.82
N GLU A 82 -2.55 -1.47 15.98
CA GLU A 82 -3.32 -2.72 16.12
C GLU A 82 -4.53 -2.76 15.20
N TYR A 83 -5.24 -1.65 15.10
CA TYR A 83 -6.42 -1.53 14.24
C TYR A 83 -6.03 -1.70 12.76
N GLY A 84 -4.97 -1.03 12.28
CA GLY A 84 -4.51 -1.15 10.91
C GLY A 84 -4.00 -2.54 10.58
N ARG A 85 -3.34 -3.23 11.52
CA ARG A 85 -2.98 -4.65 11.40
C ARG A 85 -4.20 -5.55 11.29
N ALA A 86 -5.19 -5.37 12.16
CA ALA A 86 -6.41 -6.17 12.14
C ALA A 86 -7.17 -5.97 10.82
N MET A 87 -7.26 -4.73 10.34
CA MET A 87 -7.88 -4.43 9.05
C MET A 87 -7.10 -5.05 7.90
N PHE A 88 -5.76 -4.98 7.93
CA PHE A 88 -4.93 -5.64 6.92
C PHE A 88 -5.13 -7.15 6.91
N GLN A 89 -5.17 -7.79 8.08
CA GLN A 89 -5.44 -9.22 8.20
C GLN A 89 -6.83 -9.59 7.66
N LEU A 90 -7.87 -8.79 7.95
CA LEU A 90 -9.21 -8.99 7.40
C LEU A 90 -9.21 -8.92 5.87
N MET A 91 -8.62 -7.87 5.31
CA MET A 91 -8.56 -7.67 3.86
C MET A 91 -7.73 -8.75 3.16
N ASN A 92 -6.57 -9.10 3.74
CA ASN A 92 -5.71 -10.15 3.21
C ASN A 92 -6.40 -11.52 3.29
N THR A 93 -7.13 -11.81 4.37
CA THR A 93 -7.93 -13.03 4.50
C THR A 93 -8.96 -13.09 3.39
N ALA A 94 -9.77 -12.04 3.22
CA ALA A 94 -10.79 -11.99 2.17
C ALA A 94 -10.20 -12.12 0.75
N TYR A 95 -9.05 -11.51 0.50
CA TYR A 95 -8.35 -11.60 -0.77
C TYR A 95 -7.88 -13.03 -1.05
N LEU A 96 -7.20 -13.67 -0.10
CA LEU A 96 -6.69 -15.04 -0.24
C LEU A 96 -7.81 -16.10 -0.28
N SER A 97 -8.88 -15.91 0.50
CA SER A 97 -10.06 -16.77 0.49
C SER A 97 -11.00 -16.49 -0.68
N ASN A 98 -10.68 -15.50 -1.52
CA ASN A 98 -11.47 -15.11 -2.67
C ASN A 98 -12.91 -14.67 -2.31
N SER A 99 -13.11 -14.20 -1.08
CA SER A 99 -14.40 -13.81 -0.52
C SER A 99 -14.74 -12.37 -0.86
N ASN A 100 -16.03 -12.05 -0.77
CA ASN A 100 -16.45 -10.65 -0.86
C ASN A 100 -16.11 -9.94 0.45
N ILE A 101 -15.86 -8.64 0.36
CA ILE A 101 -15.92 -7.74 1.50
C ILE A 101 -17.12 -6.81 1.35
N LYS A 102 -17.63 -6.34 2.49
CA LYS A 102 -18.58 -5.24 2.58
C LYS A 102 -17.95 -4.13 3.40
N ILE A 103 -17.77 -2.97 2.79
CA ILE A 103 -17.35 -1.76 3.51
C ILE A 103 -18.55 -1.28 4.32
N THR A 104 -18.45 -1.28 5.65
CA THR A 104 -19.57 -0.93 6.55
C THR A 104 -19.45 0.48 7.11
N SER A 105 -18.26 1.09 7.06
CA SER A 105 -18.05 2.47 7.48
C SER A 105 -16.86 3.09 6.75
N CYS A 106 -16.99 4.39 6.47
CA CYS A 106 -15.92 5.24 5.96
C CYS A 106 -15.71 6.42 6.92
N SER A 107 -14.47 6.81 7.16
CA SER A 107 -14.10 8.01 7.91
C SER A 107 -13.00 8.75 7.16
N SER A 108 -13.18 10.07 6.98
CA SER A 108 -12.25 10.90 6.19
C SER A 108 -11.91 10.28 4.83
N ASN A 109 -12.92 9.68 4.17
CA ASN A 109 -12.82 9.01 2.87
C ASN A 109 -11.95 7.75 2.83
N LYS A 110 -11.65 7.19 4.00
CA LYS A 110 -10.92 5.93 4.18
C LYS A 110 -11.82 4.88 4.81
N ILE A 111 -11.58 3.61 4.54
CA ILE A 111 -12.31 2.50 5.15
C ILE A 111 -12.00 2.48 6.65
N SER A 112 -13.04 2.69 7.46
CA SER A 112 -12.99 2.63 8.93
C SER A 112 -13.67 1.38 9.49
N ALA A 113 -14.45 0.67 8.69
CA ALA A 113 -14.93 -0.66 9.02
C ALA A 113 -15.28 -1.45 7.76
N ALA A 114 -15.00 -2.76 7.79
CA ALA A 114 -15.41 -3.69 6.77
C ALA A 114 -15.66 -5.07 7.40
N SER A 115 -16.44 -5.90 6.72
CA SER A 115 -16.68 -7.29 7.08
C SER A 115 -16.43 -8.19 5.88
N ILE A 116 -15.95 -9.41 6.13
CA ILE A 116 -15.94 -10.47 5.10
C ILE A 116 -17.38 -10.96 4.93
N SER A 117 -17.90 -10.91 3.70
CA SER A 117 -19.15 -11.56 3.34
C SER A 117 -18.82 -12.92 2.72
N TYR A 118 -19.03 -13.97 3.52
CA TYR A 118 -18.86 -15.34 3.07
C TYR A 118 -20.02 -15.70 2.14
N LYS A 119 -19.69 -16.22 0.96
CA LYS A 119 -20.66 -16.93 0.12
C LYS A 119 -20.89 -18.32 0.67
#